data_AF-A0A2H6ND97-F1
#
_entry.id   AF-A0A2H6ND97-F1
#
_cell.length_a   1.000
_cell.length_b   1.000
_cell.length_c   1.000
_cell.angle_alpha   90.00
_cell.angle_beta   90.00
_cell.angle_gamma   90.00
#
_symmetry.space_group_name_H-M   'P 1'
#
loop_
_entity.id
_entity.type
_entity.pdbx_description
1 polymer ?
#
loop_
_entity_poly.entity_id
_entity_poly.type
_entity_poly.pdbx_seq_one_letter_code
_entity_poly.pdbx_strand_id
1 'polypeptide(L)'
;PLMAFSSSPGTSVLCSGRSTAAELPTQIFNIMSKKRRCKFNNDLRSEFPFIKKAKSDYMVKCEKCNGEFSISHGGKNDISKHLKTQKHKRYLNTAASSSKIQEIFQKTTYGDKEKKLALAEGLMSFHAISDINHNHSFRFMDCTSQVVKKLFNKNFACARTKSEAIVCNVLSPYAFSELNKNLEKINFISIYSDASNHKDIKLFPTIIRFFDSETGIKIRIFDFVSLPGETSEIIFSSIINILEKKQFKT
;
A
#
# COMPACT_ATOMS: atom_id res chain seq x y z
N PRO A 1 41.11 33.47 -5.30
CA PRO A 1 42.19 34.13 -4.54
C PRO A 1 43.26 33.12 -4.15
N LEU A 2 44.40 33.22 -4.84
CA LEU A 2 45.64 32.49 -4.62
C LEU A 2 46.20 32.74 -3.22
N MET A 3 46.91 31.76 -2.65
CA MET A 3 48.37 31.83 -2.44
C MET A 3 48.86 30.57 -1.71
N ALA A 4 50.00 30.07 -2.17
CA ALA A 4 50.74 28.91 -1.72
C ALA A 4 51.80 29.28 -0.66
N PHE A 5 52.82 28.43 -0.52
CA PHE A 5 54.08 28.50 0.28
C PHE A 5 54.04 27.70 1.59
N SER A 6 55.04 26.89 1.99
CA SER A 6 56.25 26.35 1.34
C SER A 6 57.03 25.47 2.36
N SER A 7 57.69 24.42 1.85
CA SER A 7 59.03 23.88 2.22
C SER A 7 59.48 23.60 3.68
N SER A 8 59.97 22.36 3.86
CA SER A 8 60.80 21.70 4.91
C SER A 8 62.16 22.40 5.23
N PRO A 9 63.18 21.78 5.92
CA PRO A 9 63.29 20.66 6.90
C PRO A 9 64.24 20.95 8.12
N GLY A 10 64.49 19.95 8.98
CA GLY A 10 65.61 19.90 9.96
C GLY A 10 65.15 19.87 11.44
N THR A 11 65.80 19.25 12.43
CA THR A 11 67.09 18.56 12.55
C THR A 11 67.06 17.73 13.85
N SER A 12 67.82 16.65 13.88
CA SER A 12 68.11 15.75 15.01
C SER A 12 68.81 16.41 16.20
N VAL A 13 68.53 15.96 17.43
CA VAL A 13 69.45 16.03 18.57
C VAL A 13 69.42 14.71 19.36
N LEU A 14 70.61 14.16 19.60
CA LEU A 14 70.91 12.99 20.40
C LEU A 14 70.64 13.21 21.90
N CYS A 15 70.35 12.13 22.64
CA CYS A 15 71.10 11.88 23.87
C CYS A 15 71.10 10.39 24.27
N SER A 16 72.30 9.96 24.63
CA SER A 16 72.81 8.63 24.91
C SER A 16 72.47 8.11 26.31
N GLY A 17 72.28 6.79 26.44
CA GLY A 17 72.28 6.08 27.72
C GLY A 17 72.62 4.61 27.53
N ARG A 18 73.89 4.25 27.77
CA ARG A 18 74.47 2.91 27.68
C ARG A 18 74.32 2.21 29.03
N SER A 19 73.83 0.97 29.07
CA SER A 19 74.10 0.04 30.18
C SER A 19 73.93 -1.40 29.70
N THR A 20 75.05 -2.11 29.73
CA THR A 20 75.29 -3.51 29.39
C THR A 20 74.79 -4.46 30.48
N ALA A 21 74.21 -5.61 30.12
CA ALA A 21 74.46 -6.89 30.81
C ALA A 21 73.78 -8.08 30.10
N ALA A 22 74.62 -9.05 29.71
CA ALA A 22 74.39 -10.50 29.65
C ALA A 22 73.27 -11.06 28.75
N GLU A 23 73.69 -11.59 27.59
CA GLU A 23 72.99 -12.67 26.90
C GLU A 23 73.14 -13.99 27.68
N LEU A 24 72.01 -14.66 27.94
CA LEU A 24 71.95 -16.08 28.34
C LEU A 24 71.04 -16.80 27.31
N PRO A 25 71.55 -17.79 26.57
CA PRO A 25 70.78 -18.43 25.52
C PRO A 25 69.87 -19.50 26.14
N THR A 26 68.56 -19.34 26.02
CA THR A 26 67.62 -20.43 26.31
C THR A 26 66.78 -20.70 25.07
N GLN A 27 67.14 -21.76 24.35
CA GLN A 27 66.31 -22.37 23.33
C GLN A 27 65.02 -22.86 23.98
N ILE A 28 63.92 -22.12 23.81
CA ILE A 28 62.58 -22.62 24.13
C ILE A 28 62.00 -23.23 22.86
N PHE A 29 61.85 -24.55 22.92
CA PHE A 29 61.11 -25.39 21.98
C PHE A 29 59.80 -24.73 21.55
N ASN A 30 59.68 -24.43 20.25
CA ASN A 30 58.47 -23.89 19.64
C ASN A 30 57.48 -25.05 19.38
N ILE A 31 56.85 -25.59 20.43
CA ILE A 31 55.70 -26.51 20.27
C ILE A 31 54.48 -25.63 19.96
N MET A 32 54.25 -25.35 18.67
CA MET A 32 52.97 -24.81 18.23
C MET A 32 51.87 -25.84 18.51
N SER A 33 51.19 -25.70 19.65
CA SER A 33 49.99 -26.48 19.94
C SER A 33 48.96 -26.25 18.84
N LYS A 34 48.52 -27.33 18.19
CA LYS A 34 47.47 -27.28 17.17
C LYS A 34 46.21 -26.72 17.83
N LYS A 35 45.82 -25.48 17.51
CA LYS A 35 44.64 -24.83 18.09
C LYS A 35 43.43 -25.75 17.97
N ARG A 36 42.89 -26.19 19.11
CA ARG A 36 41.71 -27.07 19.16
C ARG A 36 40.53 -26.33 18.52
N ARG A 37 39.85 -27.01 17.58
CA ARG A 37 38.66 -26.45 16.93
C ARG A 37 37.50 -26.41 17.93
N CYS A 38 36.81 -25.28 18.01
CA CYS A 38 35.64 -25.12 18.88
C CYS A 38 34.39 -25.73 18.22
N LYS A 39 33.67 -26.59 18.96
CA LYS A 39 32.42 -27.22 18.54
C LYS A 39 31.23 -26.55 19.23
N PHE A 40 30.06 -26.62 18.63
CA PHE A 40 28.83 -26.17 19.25
C PHE A 40 28.53 -27.02 20.51
N ASN A 41 28.35 -26.37 21.66
CA ASN A 41 28.14 -27.02 22.96
C ASN A 41 26.93 -26.40 23.69
N ASN A 42 26.59 -26.97 24.84
CA ASN A 42 25.44 -26.51 25.63
C ASN A 42 25.63 -25.08 26.18
N ASP A 43 26.87 -24.67 26.47
CA ASP A 43 27.17 -23.31 26.97
C ASP A 43 26.91 -22.24 25.91
N LEU A 44 27.30 -22.48 24.65
CA LEU A 44 26.98 -21.58 23.54
C LEU A 44 25.47 -21.57 23.24
N ARG A 45 24.78 -22.68 23.47
CA ARG A 45 23.33 -22.79 23.29
C ARG A 45 22.57 -22.01 24.37
N SER A 46 23.03 -22.03 25.62
CA SER A 46 22.42 -21.28 26.71
C SER A 46 22.67 -19.77 26.57
N GLU A 47 23.89 -19.37 26.17
CA GLU A 47 24.24 -17.97 25.97
C GLU A 47 23.62 -17.37 24.69
N PHE A 48 23.51 -18.16 23.62
CA PHE A 48 22.93 -17.72 22.34
C PHE A 48 21.79 -18.65 21.89
N PRO A 49 20.58 -18.55 22.47
CA PRO A 49 19.46 -19.47 22.18
C PRO A 49 19.00 -19.49 20.71
N PHE A 50 19.23 -18.38 19.99
CA PHE A 50 18.87 -18.20 18.58
C PHE A 50 19.94 -18.74 17.60
N ILE A 51 21.02 -19.33 18.10
CA ILE A 51 22.04 -20.00 17.31
C ILE A 51 21.81 -21.51 17.39
N LYS A 52 21.62 -22.16 16.24
CA LYS A 52 21.43 -23.61 16.14
C LYS A 52 22.60 -24.28 15.43
N LYS A 53 22.86 -25.53 15.78
CA LYS A 53 23.82 -26.38 15.04
C LYS A 53 23.37 -26.53 13.59
N ALA A 54 24.30 -26.37 12.65
CA ALA A 54 24.06 -26.57 11.22
C ALA A 54 24.56 -27.97 10.79
N LYS A 55 25.00 -28.10 9.53
CA LYS A 55 25.41 -29.39 8.93
C LYS A 55 26.57 -30.09 9.64
N SER A 56 27.42 -29.36 10.36
CA SER A 56 28.58 -29.93 11.07
C SER A 56 28.68 -29.41 12.50
N ASP A 57 29.44 -30.11 13.35
CA ASP A 57 29.72 -29.72 14.74
C ASP A 57 30.36 -28.32 14.88
N TYR A 58 30.96 -27.81 13.79
CA TYR A 58 31.69 -26.56 13.76
C TYR A 58 30.92 -25.43 13.06
N MET A 59 29.80 -25.74 12.42
CA MET A 59 28.96 -24.78 11.69
C MET A 59 27.70 -24.51 12.49
N VAL A 60 27.33 -23.24 12.55
CA VAL A 60 26.11 -22.80 13.23
C VAL A 60 25.28 -21.93 12.31
N LYS A 61 23.98 -21.90 12.59
CA LYS A 61 22.97 -21.13 11.88
C LYS A 61 22.33 -20.15 12.84
N CYS A 62 22.34 -18.88 12.47
CA CYS A 62 21.63 -17.83 13.18
C CYS A 62 20.17 -17.79 12.73
N GLU A 63 19.23 -18.02 13.63
CA GLU A 63 17.80 -17.98 13.31
C GLU A 63 17.30 -16.55 13.05
N LYS A 64 17.96 -15.55 13.65
CA LYS A 64 17.56 -14.15 13.48
C LYS A 64 17.80 -13.61 12.08
N CYS A 65 18.87 -14.05 11.39
CA CYS A 65 19.20 -13.56 10.05
C CYS A 65 19.36 -14.70 9.01
N ASN A 66 19.00 -15.92 9.40
CA ASN A 66 19.13 -17.15 8.60
C ASN A 66 20.55 -17.40 8.04
N GLY A 67 21.59 -16.87 8.71
CA GLY A 67 22.98 -16.93 8.24
C GLY A 67 23.73 -18.13 8.82
N GLU A 68 24.44 -18.88 7.98
CA GLU A 68 25.32 -19.98 8.39
C GLU A 68 26.79 -19.52 8.42
N PHE A 69 27.53 -19.87 9.47
CA PHE A 69 28.94 -19.54 9.63
C PHE A 69 29.67 -20.56 10.52
N SER A 70 31.01 -20.61 10.40
CA SER A 70 31.84 -21.48 11.22
C SER A 70 32.19 -20.83 12.56
N ILE A 71 32.21 -21.64 13.62
CA ILE A 71 32.71 -21.28 14.95
C ILE A 71 34.01 -22.01 15.30
N SER A 72 34.61 -22.73 14.35
CA SER A 72 35.77 -23.61 14.59
C SER A 72 36.98 -22.89 15.20
N HIS A 73 37.13 -21.58 14.97
CA HIS A 73 38.35 -20.85 15.33
C HIS A 73 38.23 -20.07 16.62
N GLY A 74 37.13 -19.34 16.79
CA GLY A 74 36.91 -18.40 17.89
C GLY A 74 35.69 -18.72 18.74
N GLY A 75 34.88 -19.72 18.40
CA GLY A 75 33.71 -20.10 19.20
C GLY A 75 32.76 -18.91 19.39
N LYS A 76 32.62 -18.49 20.65
CA LYS A 76 31.90 -17.28 21.08
C LYS A 76 32.33 -16.00 20.36
N ASN A 77 33.63 -15.84 20.08
CA ASN A 77 34.11 -14.67 19.36
C ASN A 77 33.60 -14.63 17.91
N ASP A 78 33.43 -15.77 17.25
CA ASP A 78 32.91 -15.82 15.89
C ASP A 78 31.43 -15.47 15.87
N ILE A 79 30.65 -15.91 16.88
CA ILE A 79 29.26 -15.48 17.07
C ILE A 79 29.19 -13.97 17.33
N SER A 80 30.04 -13.45 18.21
CA SER A 80 30.08 -12.00 18.52
C SER A 80 30.45 -11.16 17.29
N LYS A 81 31.37 -11.65 16.45
CA LYS A 81 31.70 -11.03 15.16
C LYS A 81 30.52 -11.08 14.20
N HIS A 82 29.85 -12.23 14.09
CA HIS A 82 28.65 -12.39 13.27
C HIS A 82 27.56 -11.35 13.63
N LEU A 83 27.27 -11.17 14.93
CA LEU A 83 26.28 -10.19 15.40
C LEU A 83 26.61 -8.75 14.99
N LYS A 84 27.91 -8.43 14.87
CA LYS A 84 28.39 -7.12 14.43
C LYS A 84 28.38 -6.95 12.90
N THR A 85 28.19 -8.02 12.12
CA THR A 85 28.19 -7.94 10.66
C THR A 85 27.06 -7.08 10.12
N GLN A 86 27.32 -6.39 9.01
CA GLN A 86 26.31 -5.56 8.34
C GLN A 86 25.11 -6.40 7.87
N LYS A 87 25.33 -7.65 7.45
CA LYS A 87 24.25 -8.56 7.04
C LYS A 87 23.27 -8.80 8.19
N HIS A 88 23.78 -9.12 9.38
CA HIS A 88 22.94 -9.36 10.55
C HIS A 88 22.16 -8.10 10.96
N LYS A 89 22.85 -6.95 11.05
CA LYS A 89 22.23 -5.66 11.38
C LYS A 89 21.14 -5.25 10.40
N ARG A 90 21.39 -5.39 9.09
CA ARG A 90 20.40 -5.08 8.04
C ARG A 90 19.15 -5.95 8.20
N TYR A 91 19.30 -7.24 8.44
CA TYR A 91 18.16 -8.14 8.61
C TYR A 91 17.33 -7.77 9.83
N LEU A 92 17.97 -7.47 10.97
CA LEU A 92 17.26 -7.01 12.17
C LEU A 92 16.52 -5.70 11.95
N ASN A 93 17.15 -4.74 11.27
CA ASN A 93 16.52 -3.46 10.96
C ASN A 93 15.33 -3.65 10.02
N THR A 94 15.45 -4.48 8.97
CA THR A 94 14.36 -4.80 8.06
C THR A 94 13.20 -5.49 8.78
N ALA A 95 13.50 -6.45 9.66
CA ALA A 95 12.49 -7.13 10.45
C ALA A 95 11.78 -6.17 11.43
N ALA A 96 12.49 -5.22 12.02
CA ALA A 96 11.93 -4.20 12.91
C ALA A 96 11.11 -3.13 12.17
N SER A 97 11.48 -2.80 10.92
CA SER A 97 10.75 -1.82 10.09
C SER A 97 9.59 -2.43 9.31
N SER A 98 9.50 -3.75 9.24
CA SER A 98 8.42 -4.45 8.53
C SER A 98 7.14 -4.43 9.36
N SER A 99 6.04 -3.96 8.78
CA SER A 99 4.71 -4.07 9.37
C SER A 99 4.27 -5.54 9.46
N LYS A 100 3.44 -5.85 10.46
CA LYS A 100 2.90 -7.21 10.65
C LYS A 100 1.93 -7.53 9.52
N ILE A 101 1.96 -8.76 8.99
CA ILE A 101 1.03 -9.19 7.93
C ILE A 101 -0.44 -9.03 8.36
N GLN A 102 -0.73 -9.20 9.66
CA GLN A 102 -2.05 -9.00 10.24
C GLN A 102 -2.60 -7.58 10.04
N GLU A 103 -1.74 -6.57 9.93
CA GLU A 103 -2.13 -5.17 9.70
C GLU A 103 -2.47 -4.90 8.23
N ILE A 104 -2.12 -5.81 7.31
CA ILE A 104 -2.38 -5.71 5.87
C ILE A 104 -3.81 -6.18 5.53
N PHE A 105 -4.35 -7.12 6.30
CA PHE A 105 -5.70 -7.62 6.08
C PHE A 105 -6.75 -6.57 6.48
N GLN A 106 -7.84 -6.53 5.71
CA GLN A 106 -8.98 -5.66 6.02
C GLN A 106 -9.54 -6.01 7.39
N LYS A 107 -9.63 -5.00 8.27
CA LYS A 107 -10.30 -5.14 9.56
C LYS A 107 -11.79 -5.39 9.31
N THR A 108 -12.35 -6.37 9.99
CA THR A 108 -13.79 -6.70 9.94
C THR A 108 -14.66 -5.72 10.71
N THR A 109 -14.05 -4.85 11.50
CA THR A 109 -14.74 -3.83 12.30
C THR A 109 -14.16 -2.45 12.00
N TYR A 110 -15.05 -1.45 11.91
CA TYR A 110 -14.71 -0.06 11.62
C TYR A 110 -15.02 0.79 12.85
N GLY A 111 -14.01 1.52 13.34
CA GLY A 111 -14.20 2.51 14.39
C GLY A 111 -14.90 3.77 13.87
N ASP A 112 -15.23 4.68 14.78
CA ASP A 112 -15.95 5.91 14.44
C ASP A 112 -15.14 6.83 13.54
N LYS A 113 -13.80 6.79 13.63
CA LYS A 113 -12.92 7.57 12.76
C LYS A 113 -12.97 7.08 11.32
N GLU A 114 -12.93 5.76 11.11
CA GLU A 114 -13.04 5.14 9.79
C GLU A 114 -14.42 5.40 9.17
N LYS A 115 -15.50 5.33 9.97
CA LYS A 115 -16.85 5.68 9.51
C LYS A 115 -16.94 7.14 9.06
N LYS A 116 -16.42 8.08 9.85
CA LYS A 116 -16.38 9.51 9.49
C LYS A 116 -15.57 9.76 8.22
N LEU A 117 -14.45 9.04 8.05
CA LEU A 117 -13.65 9.12 6.83
C LEU A 117 -14.44 8.61 5.62
N ALA A 118 -15.06 7.42 5.72
CA ALA A 118 -15.86 6.85 4.64
C ALA A 118 -17.04 7.78 4.26
N LEU A 119 -17.70 8.39 5.24
CA LEU A 119 -18.74 9.40 5.01
C LEU A 119 -18.21 10.61 4.26
N ALA A 120 -17.04 11.15 4.66
CA ALA A 120 -16.44 12.30 3.98
C ALA A 120 -16.06 11.97 2.53
N GLU A 121 -15.50 10.78 2.29
CA GLU A 121 -15.17 10.31 0.95
C GLU A 121 -16.42 10.11 0.09
N GLY A 122 -17.46 9.50 0.66
CA GLY A 122 -18.75 9.32 0.00
C GLY A 122 -19.43 10.63 -0.36
N LEU A 123 -19.45 11.59 0.57
CA LEU A 123 -20.02 12.91 0.37
C LEU A 123 -19.27 13.68 -0.73
N MET A 124 -17.94 13.64 -0.72
CA MET A 124 -17.13 14.28 -1.76
C MET A 124 -17.37 13.66 -3.13
N SER A 125 -17.43 12.31 -3.22
CA SER A 125 -17.73 11.63 -4.48
C SER A 125 -19.14 11.95 -4.99
N PHE A 126 -20.14 11.97 -4.11
CA PHE A 126 -21.50 12.39 -4.47
C PHE A 126 -21.53 13.83 -4.98
N HIS A 127 -21.00 14.77 -4.21
CA HIS A 127 -21.04 16.20 -4.52
C HIS A 127 -20.29 16.54 -5.82
N ALA A 128 -19.09 16.00 -6.01
CA ALA A 128 -18.27 16.35 -7.17
C ALA A 128 -18.79 15.70 -8.47
N ILE A 129 -19.23 14.44 -8.41
CA ILE A 129 -19.47 13.62 -9.61
C ILE A 129 -20.97 13.39 -9.86
N SER A 130 -21.73 13.09 -8.82
CA SER A 130 -23.13 12.64 -8.95
C SER A 130 -24.15 13.77 -8.81
N ASP A 131 -23.78 14.88 -8.17
CA ASP A 131 -24.63 16.06 -8.05
C ASP A 131 -24.80 16.72 -9.43
N ILE A 132 -26.06 16.99 -9.77
CA ILE A 132 -26.47 17.66 -11.01
C ILE A 132 -25.75 19.01 -11.17
N ASN A 133 -25.45 19.69 -10.05
CA ASN A 133 -24.83 21.02 -10.07
C ASN A 133 -23.36 20.99 -10.52
N HIS A 134 -22.63 19.90 -10.30
CA HIS A 134 -21.19 19.82 -10.59
C HIS A 134 -20.87 18.87 -11.74
N ASN A 135 -21.46 17.66 -11.73
CA ASN A 135 -21.30 16.62 -12.75
C ASN A 135 -19.86 16.51 -13.30
N HIS A 136 -18.87 16.54 -12.41
CA HIS A 136 -17.47 16.51 -12.82
C HIS A 136 -17.04 15.09 -13.20
N SER A 137 -16.13 15.00 -14.16
CA SER A 137 -15.45 13.74 -14.48
C SER A 137 -14.72 13.19 -13.25
N PHE A 138 -14.67 11.86 -13.11
CA PHE A 138 -13.89 11.20 -12.05
C PHE A 138 -12.41 11.63 -12.00
N ARG A 139 -11.86 12.12 -13.12
CA ARG A 139 -10.50 12.68 -13.19
C ARG A 139 -10.30 13.89 -12.28
N PHE A 140 -11.36 14.64 -11.98
CA PHE A 140 -11.33 15.76 -11.05
C PHE A 140 -10.86 15.35 -9.65
N MET A 141 -11.16 14.11 -9.24
CA MET A 141 -10.80 13.62 -7.91
C MET A 141 -9.31 13.34 -7.75
N ASP A 142 -8.54 13.17 -8.83
CA ASP A 142 -7.11 12.84 -8.74
C ASP A 142 -6.27 13.99 -8.15
N CYS A 143 -6.55 15.24 -8.55
CA CYS A 143 -5.92 16.42 -7.95
C CYS A 143 -6.65 16.88 -6.69
N THR A 144 -7.98 16.88 -6.69
CA THR A 144 -8.81 17.36 -5.57
C THR A 144 -8.56 16.56 -4.30
N SER A 145 -8.42 15.23 -4.41
CA SER A 145 -8.08 14.37 -3.27
C SER A 145 -6.78 14.79 -2.59
N GLN A 146 -5.77 15.20 -3.36
CA GLN A 146 -4.49 15.68 -2.80
C GLN A 146 -4.64 17.04 -2.10
N VAL A 147 -5.45 17.93 -2.67
CA VAL A 147 -5.76 19.23 -2.06
C VAL A 147 -6.51 19.03 -0.74
N VAL A 148 -7.57 18.23 -0.75
CA VAL A 148 -8.36 17.90 0.46
C VAL A 148 -7.49 17.23 1.53
N LYS A 149 -6.59 16.34 1.11
CA LYS A 149 -5.65 15.66 1.99
C LYS A 149 -4.69 16.63 2.69
N LYS A 150 -4.23 17.68 1.98
CA LYS A 150 -3.33 18.69 2.52
C LYS A 150 -4.04 19.72 3.40
N LEU A 151 -5.22 20.17 3.00
CA LEU A 151 -5.94 21.26 3.66
C LEU A 151 -6.80 20.81 4.83
N PHE A 152 -7.43 19.64 4.75
CA PHE A 152 -8.47 19.24 5.70
C PHE A 152 -8.15 17.96 6.46
N ASN A 153 -7.81 16.87 5.75
CA ASN A 153 -7.62 15.58 6.41
C ASN A 153 -6.51 14.75 5.75
N LYS A 154 -5.38 14.59 6.47
CA LYS A 154 -4.22 13.82 6.01
C LYS A 154 -4.51 12.37 5.65
N ASN A 155 -5.61 11.80 6.15
CA ASN A 155 -6.03 10.43 5.87
C ASN A 155 -7.04 10.33 4.72
N PHE A 156 -7.49 11.45 4.15
CA PHE A 156 -8.35 11.44 2.98
C PHE A 156 -7.61 10.82 1.79
N ALA A 157 -8.20 9.78 1.22
CA ALA A 157 -7.59 9.01 0.14
C ALA A 157 -8.66 8.55 -0.87
N CYS A 158 -9.49 9.49 -1.32
CA CYS A 158 -10.52 9.24 -2.33
C CYS A 158 -10.18 9.93 -3.64
N ALA A 159 -9.35 9.27 -4.45
CA ALA A 159 -9.04 9.68 -5.83
C ALA A 159 -10.02 9.02 -6.82
N ARG A 160 -9.71 9.02 -8.13
CA ARG A 160 -10.58 8.51 -9.19
C ARG A 160 -11.13 7.11 -8.93
N THR A 161 -10.27 6.10 -8.76
CA THR A 161 -10.70 4.70 -8.65
C THR A 161 -11.62 4.46 -7.44
N LYS A 162 -11.31 5.09 -6.30
CA LYS A 162 -12.13 4.95 -5.10
C LYS A 162 -13.47 5.68 -5.26
N SER A 163 -13.46 6.87 -5.86
CA SER A 163 -14.67 7.63 -6.14
C SER A 163 -15.59 6.89 -7.11
N GLU A 164 -15.02 6.33 -8.18
CA GLU A 164 -15.75 5.49 -9.14
C GLU A 164 -16.37 4.27 -8.46
N ALA A 165 -15.60 3.56 -7.62
CA ALA A 165 -16.14 2.43 -6.87
C ALA A 165 -17.29 2.84 -5.93
N ILE A 166 -17.19 3.98 -5.25
CA ILE A 166 -18.26 4.51 -4.40
C ILE A 166 -19.50 4.85 -5.24
N VAL A 167 -19.33 5.58 -6.34
CA VAL A 167 -20.45 6.01 -7.19
C VAL A 167 -21.13 4.79 -7.82
N CYS A 168 -20.36 3.91 -8.47
CA CYS A 168 -20.90 2.79 -9.24
C CYS A 168 -21.43 1.65 -8.37
N ASN A 169 -20.81 1.37 -7.21
CA ASN A 169 -21.17 0.19 -6.39
C ASN A 169 -21.96 0.54 -5.12
N VAL A 170 -22.07 1.81 -4.75
CA VAL A 170 -22.82 2.24 -3.55
C VAL A 170 -23.93 3.21 -3.91
N LEU A 171 -23.59 4.38 -4.49
CA LEU A 171 -24.57 5.45 -4.71
C LEU A 171 -25.56 5.10 -5.83
N SER A 172 -25.07 4.61 -6.97
CA SER A 172 -25.91 4.25 -8.12
C SER A 172 -26.89 3.12 -7.78
N PRO A 173 -26.47 1.97 -7.19
CA PRO A 173 -27.39 0.92 -6.80
C PRO A 173 -28.43 1.38 -5.76
N TYR A 174 -28.03 2.24 -4.82
CA TYR A 174 -28.95 2.83 -3.85
C TYR A 174 -30.01 3.70 -4.55
N ALA A 175 -29.59 4.60 -5.44
CA ALA A 175 -30.50 5.46 -6.19
C ALA A 175 -31.49 4.65 -7.06
N PHE A 176 -31.04 3.57 -7.70
CA PHE A 176 -31.92 2.68 -8.44
C PHE A 176 -32.88 1.90 -7.54
N SER A 177 -32.42 1.44 -6.37
CA SER A 177 -33.29 0.76 -5.41
C SER A 177 -34.40 1.68 -4.89
N GLU A 178 -34.07 2.94 -4.60
CA GLU A 178 -35.03 3.96 -4.19
C GLU A 178 -36.02 4.28 -5.31
N LEU A 179 -35.52 4.46 -6.54
CA LEU A 179 -36.36 4.69 -7.71
C LEU A 179 -37.37 3.56 -7.93
N ASN A 180 -36.94 2.31 -7.85
CA ASN A 180 -37.82 1.15 -8.02
C ASN A 180 -38.92 1.11 -6.94
N LYS A 181 -38.57 1.35 -5.66
CA LYS A 181 -39.54 1.40 -4.56
C LYS A 181 -40.59 2.49 -4.74
N ASN A 182 -40.18 3.64 -5.29
CA ASN A 182 -41.12 4.71 -5.59
C ASN A 182 -42.07 4.29 -6.70
N LEU A 183 -41.54 3.66 -7.74
CA LEU A 183 -42.32 3.28 -8.91
C LEU A 183 -43.30 2.13 -8.66
N GLU A 184 -43.03 1.24 -7.72
CA GLU A 184 -43.99 0.23 -7.26
C GLU A 184 -45.31 0.83 -6.75
N LYS A 185 -45.27 2.08 -6.27
CA LYS A 185 -46.43 2.78 -5.70
C LYS A 185 -47.15 3.67 -6.72
N ILE A 186 -46.62 3.78 -7.93
CA ILE A 186 -47.04 4.77 -8.92
C ILE A 186 -47.83 4.09 -10.03
N ASN A 187 -49.02 4.62 -10.30
CA ASN A 187 -49.90 4.08 -11.33
C ASN A 187 -49.59 4.59 -12.73
N PHE A 188 -49.02 5.80 -12.85
CA PHE A 188 -48.83 6.48 -14.13
C PHE A 188 -47.41 7.04 -14.23
N ILE A 189 -46.76 6.73 -15.35
CA ILE A 189 -45.45 7.26 -15.72
C ILE A 189 -45.51 7.86 -17.12
N SER A 190 -44.64 8.83 -17.37
CA SER A 190 -44.32 9.29 -18.72
C SER A 190 -42.87 8.94 -19.02
N ILE A 191 -42.62 8.42 -20.22
CA ILE A 191 -41.27 8.08 -20.68
C ILE A 191 -40.88 9.10 -21.74
N TYR A 192 -39.72 9.71 -21.57
CA TYR A 192 -39.07 10.54 -22.56
C TYR A 192 -37.85 9.81 -23.09
N SER A 193 -37.65 9.87 -24.40
CA SER A 193 -36.42 9.41 -25.04
C SER A 193 -36.07 10.42 -26.12
N ASP A 194 -34.80 10.74 -26.22
CA ASP A 194 -34.25 11.65 -27.23
C ASP A 194 -32.97 11.04 -27.80
N ALA A 195 -32.55 11.49 -28.98
CA ALA A 195 -31.33 11.04 -29.63
C ALA A 195 -30.21 12.07 -29.43
N SER A 196 -29.11 11.65 -28.82
CA SER A 196 -27.86 12.40 -28.78
C SER A 196 -26.83 11.73 -29.68
N ASN A 197 -26.63 12.28 -30.87
CA ASN A 197 -25.72 11.72 -31.86
C ASN A 197 -24.35 12.39 -31.76
N HIS A 198 -23.30 11.59 -31.54
CA HIS A 198 -21.93 12.06 -31.59
C HIS A 198 -21.09 11.14 -32.48
N LYS A 199 -20.76 11.62 -33.68
CA LYS A 199 -20.16 10.82 -34.75
C LYS A 199 -21.07 9.61 -35.03
N ASP A 200 -20.52 8.40 -35.01
CA ASP A 200 -21.25 7.16 -35.27
C ASP A 200 -21.94 6.59 -34.02
N ILE A 201 -21.80 7.25 -32.86
CA ILE A 201 -22.42 6.82 -31.61
C ILE A 201 -23.75 7.54 -31.44
N LYS A 202 -24.83 6.77 -31.35
CA LYS A 202 -26.20 7.27 -31.14
C LYS A 202 -26.64 6.92 -29.74
N LEU A 203 -26.66 7.92 -28.87
CA LEU A 203 -26.97 7.75 -27.45
C LEU A 203 -28.44 8.09 -27.19
N PHE A 204 -29.13 7.21 -26.49
CA PHE A 204 -30.55 7.36 -26.16
C PHE A 204 -30.74 7.32 -24.65
N PRO A 205 -30.84 8.48 -23.99
CA PRO A 205 -31.37 8.56 -22.64
C PRO A 205 -32.83 8.11 -22.61
N THR A 206 -33.15 7.14 -21.76
CA THR A 206 -34.53 6.87 -21.34
C THR A 206 -34.74 7.58 -20.01
N ILE A 207 -35.64 8.55 -19.99
CA ILE A 207 -35.96 9.36 -18.82
C ILE A 207 -37.39 9.05 -18.42
N ILE A 208 -37.62 8.84 -17.13
CA ILE A 208 -38.98 8.71 -16.61
C ILE A 208 -39.39 9.98 -15.91
N ARG A 209 -40.68 10.27 -15.99
CA ARG A 209 -41.35 11.25 -15.16
C ARG A 209 -42.55 10.64 -14.47
N PHE A 210 -42.69 10.94 -13.19
CA PHE A 210 -43.79 10.49 -12.37
C PHE A 210 -44.17 11.54 -11.33
N PHE A 211 -45.34 11.37 -10.73
CA PHE A 211 -45.79 12.19 -9.62
C PHE A 211 -45.59 11.42 -8.31
N ASP A 212 -44.83 12.01 -7.39
CA ASP A 212 -44.72 11.59 -6.00
C ASP A 212 -45.64 12.48 -5.16
N SER A 213 -46.49 11.87 -4.33
CA SER A 213 -47.43 12.60 -3.47
C SER A 213 -46.74 13.48 -2.44
N GLU A 214 -45.53 13.13 -2.00
CA GLU A 214 -44.81 13.89 -0.98
C GLU A 214 -44.02 15.06 -1.59
N THR A 215 -43.40 14.82 -2.74
CA THR A 215 -42.38 15.74 -3.28
C THR A 215 -42.67 16.25 -4.69
N GLY A 216 -43.86 15.94 -5.22
CA GLY A 216 -44.38 16.43 -6.49
C GLY A 216 -43.83 15.71 -7.72
N ILE A 217 -43.75 16.42 -8.85
CA ILE A 217 -43.27 15.87 -10.11
C ILE A 217 -41.77 15.56 -10.01
N LYS A 218 -41.39 14.33 -10.33
CA LYS A 218 -40.00 13.89 -10.44
C LYS A 218 -39.65 13.50 -11.86
N ILE A 219 -38.43 13.84 -12.25
CA ILE A 219 -37.81 13.45 -13.51
C ILE A 219 -36.50 12.74 -13.15
N ARG A 220 -36.28 11.55 -13.68
CA ARG A 220 -35.11 10.71 -13.39
C ARG A 220 -34.63 10.00 -14.65
N ILE A 221 -33.32 9.87 -14.80
CA ILE A 221 -32.73 9.02 -15.83
C ILE A 221 -32.97 7.57 -15.44
N PHE A 222 -33.55 6.79 -16.35
CA PHE A 222 -33.86 5.39 -16.17
C PHE A 222 -32.76 4.49 -16.73
N ASP A 223 -32.32 4.80 -17.94
CA ASP A 223 -31.23 4.12 -18.63
C ASP A 223 -30.60 5.05 -19.67
N PHE A 224 -29.40 4.70 -20.12
CA PHE A 224 -28.65 5.45 -21.12
C PHE A 224 -27.91 4.47 -22.02
N VAL A 225 -28.43 4.24 -23.22
CA VAL A 225 -27.95 3.17 -24.11
C VAL A 225 -27.41 3.74 -25.42
N SER A 226 -26.45 3.04 -26.01
CA SER A 226 -26.00 3.29 -27.38
C SER A 226 -26.74 2.38 -28.33
N LEU A 227 -27.35 2.93 -29.38
CA LEU A 227 -28.08 2.17 -30.40
C LEU A 227 -27.36 2.24 -31.76
N PRO A 228 -27.52 1.22 -32.62
CA PRO A 228 -26.92 1.22 -33.96
C PRO A 228 -27.65 2.14 -34.94
N GLY A 229 -28.88 2.57 -34.63
CA GLY A 229 -29.75 3.32 -35.52
C GLY A 229 -30.80 4.14 -34.77
N GLU A 230 -31.56 4.93 -35.51
CA GLU A 230 -32.58 5.87 -34.98
C GLU A 230 -33.97 5.58 -35.56
N THR A 231 -34.17 4.39 -36.13
CA THR A 231 -35.50 4.04 -36.64
C THR A 231 -36.47 3.84 -35.48
N SER A 232 -37.76 4.08 -35.74
CA SER A 232 -38.84 3.91 -34.77
C SER A 232 -38.82 2.54 -34.11
N GLU A 233 -38.54 1.49 -34.87
CA GLU A 233 -38.54 0.10 -34.40
C GLU A 233 -37.39 -0.15 -33.42
N ILE A 234 -36.20 0.39 -33.70
CA ILE A 234 -35.02 0.24 -32.84
C ILE A 234 -35.24 0.96 -31.50
N ILE A 235 -35.76 2.19 -31.56
CA ILE A 235 -36.04 2.99 -30.37
C ILE A 235 -37.15 2.34 -29.54
N PHE A 236 -38.25 1.92 -30.18
CA PHE A 236 -39.36 1.25 -29.50
C PHE A 236 -38.91 -0.05 -28.82
N SER A 237 -38.19 -0.91 -29.55
CA SER A 237 -37.66 -2.16 -29.00
C SER A 237 -36.70 -1.92 -27.83
N SER A 238 -35.86 -0.89 -27.92
CA SER A 238 -34.97 -0.50 -26.83
C SER A 238 -35.75 -0.11 -25.56
N ILE A 239 -36.80 0.71 -25.70
CA ILE A 239 -37.62 1.14 -24.55
C ILE A 239 -38.32 -0.06 -23.91
N ILE A 240 -38.93 -0.94 -24.71
CA ILE A 240 -39.60 -2.15 -24.19
C ILE A 240 -38.60 -3.04 -23.43
N ASN A 241 -37.43 -3.32 -24.02
CA ASN A 241 -36.39 -4.12 -23.36
C ASN A 241 -35.94 -3.51 -22.02
N ILE A 242 -35.83 -2.18 -21.95
CA ILE A 242 -35.46 -1.47 -20.72
C ILE A 242 -36.55 -1.62 -19.66
N LEU A 243 -37.83 -1.51 -20.03
CA LEU A 243 -38.96 -1.67 -19.12
C LEU A 243 -39.07 -3.10 -18.59
N GLU A 244 -38.97 -4.10 -19.46
CA GLU A 244 -39.02 -5.52 -19.09
C GLU A 244 -37.87 -5.91 -18.16
N LYS A 245 -36.64 -5.50 -18.50
CA LYS A 245 -35.44 -5.76 -17.68
C LYS A 245 -35.57 -5.20 -16.27
N LYS A 246 -36.30 -4.10 -16.12
CA LYS A 246 -36.54 -3.41 -14.85
C LYS A 246 -37.83 -3.85 -14.16
N GLN A 247 -38.46 -4.92 -14.67
CA GLN A 247 -39.68 -5.53 -14.12
C GLN A 247 -40.89 -4.59 -14.08
N PHE A 248 -40.94 -3.60 -14.97
CA PHE A 248 -42.19 -2.87 -15.19
C PHE A 248 -43.16 -3.79 -15.91
N LYS A 249 -44.28 -4.10 -15.26
CA LYS A 249 -45.42 -4.70 -15.93
C LYS A 249 -46.07 -3.62 -16.79
N THR A 250 -45.73 -3.60 -18.07
CA THR A 250 -46.54 -2.96 -19.12
C THR A 250 -47.80 -3.76 -19.39
#